data_AF-S6HZD4-F1
#
_entry.id   AF-S6HZD4-F1
#
_cell.length_a   1.000
_cell.length_b   1.000
_cell.length_c   1.000
_cell.angle_alpha   90.00
_cell.angle_beta   90.00
_cell.angle_gamma   90.00
#
_symmetry.space_group_name_H-M   'P 1'
#
loop_
_entity.id
_entity.type
_entity.pdbx_description
1 polymer ?
#
loop_
_entity_poly.entity_id
_entity_poly.type
_entity_poly.pdbx_seq_one_letter_code
_entity_poly.pdbx_strand_id
1 'polypeptide(L)'
;MFLKAFIRIFLLVTIPVVVLTMPVTSDEAPLDNIATWLIKDKIEDTFQGTFALLEHRLQQHPERQWPAEFAKISQHFSYPITLRRLTDYAAHPKQQQLLKADQYIVSDEDDVSIITKRIAGTSWVIEMYNDEPLQEDIRKTTAGAVTLIADYLAARPREQWATALGEIQQMFAFPIRQVELHSLQLQLWERLQLQQTGTVTVLDDDGLIWIYQQLPHGQPLLKLGPIPISVSSSSLFYMLVAILLATISIGILIFVYLLWRDINKLTKVAARFGDGHLSQRSLIRASSVLSPLANSFDQMAERIQSTITSQRDLTNAIAHDLRTPLSRLSFALEMLDSPQLLELDRQRYTQAMVGAIDTLDHLIQQMLVLARYTRATDISHFGDSQLAQVLHRELELLRRDHPQLSFNLYIDPVLDNREIFIDIRAIQRALNNLVANAVRYAQRQVKISLKIQRQTYYLSICDDGPGIPLADRQQVFDAFAQLNNKQRELDTGHGLGLAIVKQIAQWHAGDVSISDCSLGGAKVTLCWPAKTPVTNNKV
;
A
#
# COMPACT_ATOMS: atom_id res chain seq x y z
N MET A 1 17.39 11.22 5.49
CA MET A 1 16.33 11.37 4.46
C MET A 1 14.97 10.96 5.00
N PHE A 2 14.81 9.74 5.56
CA PHE A 2 13.61 9.26 6.26
C PHE A 2 13.02 10.26 7.27
N LEU A 3 13.83 10.67 8.26
CA LEU A 3 13.39 11.59 9.31
C LEU A 3 12.87 12.92 8.74
N LYS A 4 13.47 13.41 7.65
CA LYS A 4 13.03 14.65 6.97
C LYS A 4 11.68 14.47 6.28
N ALA A 5 11.41 13.33 5.66
CA ALA A 5 10.13 13.05 5.00
C ALA A 5 9.00 12.89 6.03
N PHE A 6 9.26 12.14 7.11
CA PHE A 6 8.32 12.01 8.22
C PHE A 6 8.00 13.36 8.86
N ILE A 7 9.03 14.14 9.24
CA ILE A 7 8.84 15.46 9.86
C ILE A 7 8.03 16.37 8.95
N ARG A 8 8.25 16.36 7.62
CA ARG A 8 7.45 17.17 6.69
C ARG A 8 5.97 16.80 6.69
N ILE A 9 5.64 15.51 6.62
CA ILE A 9 4.24 15.05 6.61
C ILE A 9 3.60 15.30 7.98
N PHE A 10 4.32 15.01 9.06
CA PHE A 10 3.84 15.23 10.41
C PHE A 10 3.56 16.71 10.68
N LEU A 11 4.48 17.61 10.34
CA LEU A 11 4.28 19.05 10.49
C LEU A 11 3.14 19.56 9.60
N LEU A 12 2.99 19.03 8.38
CA LEU A 12 1.91 19.42 7.48
C LEU A 12 0.52 19.10 8.04
N VAL A 13 0.38 18.02 8.81
CA VAL A 13 -0.89 17.63 9.42
C VAL A 13 -1.09 18.24 10.81
N THR A 14 -0.04 18.31 11.63
CA THR A 14 -0.17 18.75 13.02
C THR A 14 -0.17 20.26 13.20
N ILE A 15 0.58 21.02 12.39
CA ILE A 15 0.62 22.48 12.50
C ILE A 15 -0.77 23.10 12.30
N PRO A 16 -1.56 22.76 11.26
CA PRO A 16 -2.88 23.37 11.08
C PRO A 16 -3.82 23.10 12.24
N VAL A 17 -3.80 21.88 12.77
CA VAL A 17 -4.63 21.49 13.92
C VAL A 17 -4.24 22.30 15.15
N VAL A 18 -2.95 22.34 15.49
CA VAL A 18 -2.44 23.08 16.65
C VAL A 18 -2.72 24.58 16.51
N VAL A 19 -2.51 25.16 15.32
CA VAL A 19 -2.78 26.58 15.05
C VAL A 19 -4.26 26.90 15.21
N LEU A 20 -5.17 26.02 14.77
CA LEU A 20 -6.61 26.26 14.92
C LEU A 20 -7.09 26.12 16.38
N THR A 21 -6.47 25.25 17.17
CA THR A 21 -6.91 24.94 18.55
C THR A 21 -6.18 25.73 19.64
N MET A 22 -5.01 26.30 19.36
CA MET A 22 -4.24 27.04 20.37
C MET A 22 -4.57 28.53 20.37
N PRO A 23 -4.75 29.16 21.54
CA PRO A 23 -4.91 30.60 21.66
C PRO A 23 -3.61 31.30 21.26
N VAL A 24 -3.64 32.07 20.16
CA VAL A 24 -2.46 32.76 19.58
C VAL A 24 -2.22 34.12 20.25
N THR A 25 -3.26 34.72 20.82
CA THR A 25 -3.26 35.97 21.58
C THR A 25 -4.25 35.80 22.73
N SER A 26 -3.95 36.35 23.91
CA SER A 26 -4.79 36.29 25.12
C SER A 26 -6.25 36.65 24.80
N ASP A 27 -7.06 35.64 24.49
CA ASP A 27 -8.13 35.13 25.35
C ASP A 27 -8.89 33.98 24.66
N GLU A 28 -8.71 33.73 23.35
CA GLU A 28 -9.47 32.70 22.61
C GLU A 28 -8.69 32.05 21.44
N ALA A 29 -9.01 30.80 21.08
CA ALA A 29 -8.44 30.13 19.92
C ALA A 29 -9.01 30.68 18.59
N PRO A 30 -8.31 30.54 17.45
CA PRO A 30 -8.87 30.95 16.15
C PRO A 30 -10.20 30.26 15.81
N LEU A 31 -10.38 29.02 16.25
CA LEU A 31 -11.65 28.31 16.11
C LEU A 31 -12.79 29.02 16.85
N ASP A 32 -12.51 29.51 18.07
CA ASP A 32 -13.47 30.23 18.91
C ASP A 32 -13.82 31.56 18.25
N ASN A 33 -12.84 32.31 17.75
CA ASN A 33 -13.08 33.55 16.99
C ASN A 33 -13.98 33.34 15.76
N ILE A 34 -13.81 32.22 15.04
CA ILE A 34 -14.67 31.87 13.90
C ILE A 34 -16.09 31.53 14.39
N ALA A 35 -16.22 30.83 15.51
CA ALA A 35 -17.51 30.53 16.12
C ALA A 35 -18.22 31.82 16.57
N THR A 36 -17.52 32.72 17.26
CA THR A 36 -18.04 34.03 17.71
C THR A 36 -18.46 34.90 16.52
N TRP A 37 -17.69 34.90 15.42
CA TRP A 37 -18.07 35.60 14.18
C TRP A 37 -19.35 35.03 13.56
N LEU A 38 -19.47 33.70 13.45
CA LEU A 38 -20.68 33.03 12.95
C LEU A 38 -21.91 33.30 13.82
N ILE A 39 -21.73 33.36 15.14
CA ILE A 39 -22.80 33.67 16.10
C ILE A 39 -23.26 35.12 15.93
N LYS A 40 -22.32 36.08 15.82
CA LYS A 40 -22.64 37.50 15.65
C LYS A 40 -23.46 37.79 14.40
N ASP A 41 -23.06 37.24 13.26
CA ASP A 41 -23.77 37.39 11.97
C ASP A 41 -25.21 36.86 12.08
N LYS A 42 -25.35 35.68 12.69
CA LYS A 42 -26.66 35.05 12.92
C LYS A 42 -27.53 35.84 13.90
N ILE A 43 -26.96 36.42 14.95
CA ILE A 43 -27.67 37.26 15.92
C ILE A 43 -28.21 38.52 15.24
N GLU A 44 -27.41 39.20 14.43
CA GLU A 44 -27.82 40.39 13.70
C GLU A 44 -29.02 40.08 12.80
N ASP A 45 -28.93 39.04 11.96
CA ASP A 45 -30.03 38.59 11.09
C ASP A 45 -31.29 38.20 11.87
N THR A 46 -31.14 37.55 13.03
CA THR A 46 -32.27 37.05 13.82
C THR A 46 -33.04 38.17 14.53
N PHE A 47 -32.34 39.16 15.10
CA PHE A 47 -32.95 40.19 15.94
C PHE A 47 -33.18 41.53 15.24
N GLN A 48 -32.69 41.72 14.01
CA GLN A 48 -32.85 42.98 13.28
C GLN A 48 -34.31 43.47 13.23
N GLY A 49 -35.24 42.58 12.87
CA GLY A 49 -36.67 42.88 12.81
C GLY A 49 -37.27 43.26 14.16
N THR A 50 -36.86 42.58 15.24
CA THR A 50 -37.30 42.84 16.61
C THR A 50 -36.94 44.26 17.06
N PHE A 51 -35.67 44.66 16.86
CA PHE A 51 -35.23 46.02 17.20
C PHE A 51 -35.93 47.09 16.35
N ALA A 52 -36.15 46.84 15.05
CA ALA A 52 -36.88 47.77 14.18
C ALA A 52 -38.34 47.98 14.63
N LEU A 53 -39.02 46.91 15.06
CA LEU A 53 -40.38 46.99 15.59
C LEU A 53 -40.45 47.69 16.95
N LEU A 54 -39.47 47.45 17.83
CA LEU A 54 -39.34 48.17 19.12
C LEU A 54 -39.17 49.67 18.89
N GLU A 55 -38.26 50.05 17.99
CA GLU A 55 -38.02 51.43 17.60
C GLU A 55 -39.28 52.09 17.03
N HIS A 56 -39.94 51.45 16.07
CA HIS A 56 -41.18 51.96 15.47
C HIS A 56 -42.26 52.20 16.53
N ARG A 57 -42.41 51.28 17.49
CA ARG A 57 -43.40 51.39 18.56
C ARG A 57 -43.09 52.50 19.56
N LEU A 58 -41.83 52.71 19.92
CA LEU A 58 -41.42 53.80 20.80
C LEU A 58 -41.63 55.17 20.12
N GLN A 59 -41.30 55.29 18.84
CA GLN A 59 -41.45 56.54 18.08
C GLN A 59 -42.92 57.02 17.92
N GLN A 60 -43.91 56.15 18.17
CA GLN A 60 -45.33 56.53 18.19
C GLN A 60 -45.73 57.32 19.45
N HIS A 61 -44.87 57.38 20.48
CA HIS A 61 -45.10 58.09 21.73
C HIS A 61 -44.04 59.19 21.96
N PRO A 62 -44.35 60.28 22.69
CA PRO A 62 -43.35 61.26 23.09
C PRO A 62 -42.22 60.63 23.92
N GLU A 63 -40.98 61.07 23.72
CA GLU A 63 -39.77 60.51 24.35
C GLU A 63 -39.84 60.39 25.88
N ARG A 64 -40.57 61.30 26.55
CA ARG A 64 -40.79 61.27 28.01
C ARG A 64 -41.59 60.05 28.48
N GLN A 65 -42.40 59.45 27.60
CA GLN A 65 -43.23 58.28 27.88
C GLN A 65 -42.54 56.96 27.53
N TRP A 66 -41.37 57.01 26.85
CA TRP A 66 -40.67 55.81 26.40
C TRP A 66 -40.32 54.83 27.52
N PRO A 67 -39.83 55.25 28.70
CA PRO A 67 -39.57 54.30 29.78
C PRO A 67 -40.83 53.55 30.25
N ALA A 68 -41.98 54.22 30.29
CA ALA A 68 -43.24 53.63 30.71
C ALA A 68 -43.82 52.67 29.66
N GLU A 69 -43.70 53.02 28.37
CA GLU A 69 -44.13 52.15 27.28
C GLU A 69 -43.19 50.95 27.11
N PHE A 70 -41.87 51.16 27.23
CA PHE A 70 -40.88 50.10 27.17
C PHE A 70 -41.08 49.08 28.30
N ALA A 71 -41.41 49.53 29.51
CA ALA A 71 -41.72 48.63 30.63
C ALA A 71 -42.93 47.71 30.38
N LYS A 72 -43.91 48.13 29.56
CA LYS A 72 -45.03 47.25 29.15
C LYS A 72 -44.59 46.26 28.08
N ILE A 73 -43.75 46.71 27.15
CA ILE A 73 -43.26 45.88 26.05
C ILE A 73 -42.32 44.80 26.58
N SER A 74 -41.41 45.14 27.49
CA SER A 74 -40.42 44.22 28.07
C SER A 74 -41.05 42.99 28.74
N GLN A 75 -42.27 43.11 29.28
CA GLN A 75 -43.01 41.98 29.87
C GLN A 75 -43.34 40.85 28.88
N HIS A 76 -43.31 41.13 27.57
CA HIS A 76 -43.58 40.14 26.53
C HIS A 76 -42.33 39.40 26.05
N PHE A 77 -41.14 39.77 26.55
CA PHE A 77 -39.88 39.15 26.20
C PHE A 77 -39.51 38.09 27.23
N SER A 78 -39.02 36.94 26.75
CA SER A 78 -38.48 35.89 27.62
C SER A 78 -37.06 36.18 28.10
N TYR A 79 -36.44 37.21 27.56
CA TYR A 79 -35.09 37.67 27.87
C TYR A 79 -35.14 39.10 28.42
N PRO A 80 -34.24 39.46 29.35
CA PRO A 80 -34.17 40.82 29.85
C PRO A 80 -33.91 41.82 28.73
N ILE A 81 -34.79 42.80 28.58
CA ILE A 81 -34.52 44.00 27.77
C ILE A 81 -34.56 45.25 28.64
N THR A 82 -33.63 46.19 28.40
CA THR A 82 -33.59 47.47 29.11
C THR A 82 -33.45 48.64 28.16
N LEU A 83 -33.96 49.78 28.58
CA LEU A 83 -33.85 51.06 27.88
C LEU A 83 -33.00 52.01 28.74
N ARG A 84 -31.83 52.40 28.24
CA ARG A 84 -30.88 53.27 28.94
C ARG A 84 -30.56 54.52 28.15
N ARG A 85 -30.10 55.56 28.83
CA ARG A 85 -29.52 56.73 28.16
C ARG A 85 -28.10 56.42 27.72
N LEU A 86 -27.73 56.92 26.56
CA LEU A 86 -26.40 56.79 25.97
C LEU A 86 -25.29 57.36 26.88
N THR A 87 -25.62 58.31 27.75
CA THR A 87 -24.70 58.88 28.76
C THR A 87 -24.36 57.92 29.88
N ASP A 88 -25.26 56.97 30.16
CA ASP A 88 -25.14 56.02 31.27
C ASP A 88 -24.51 54.70 30.79
N TYR A 89 -24.32 54.57 29.47
CA TYR A 89 -23.65 53.45 28.83
C TYR A 89 -22.14 53.70 28.76
N ALA A 90 -21.38 53.01 29.60
CA ALA A 90 -19.92 53.13 29.68
C ALA A 90 -19.21 52.37 28.55
N ALA A 91 -19.42 52.78 27.29
CA ALA A 91 -18.86 52.09 26.13
C ALA A 91 -17.38 52.44 25.86
N HIS A 92 -16.61 51.45 25.41
CA HIS A 92 -15.28 51.65 24.84
C HIS A 92 -15.34 52.59 23.61
N PRO A 93 -14.31 53.40 23.30
CA PRO A 93 -14.35 54.38 22.18
C PRO A 93 -14.81 53.83 20.83
N LYS A 94 -14.45 52.58 20.51
CA LYS A 94 -14.92 51.87 19.29
C LYS A 94 -16.42 51.58 19.32
N GLN A 95 -16.96 51.15 20.46
CA GLN A 95 -18.40 50.90 20.65
C GLN A 95 -19.19 52.21 20.55
N GLN A 96 -18.67 53.31 21.10
CA GLN A 96 -19.32 54.62 20.95
C GLN A 96 -19.42 55.07 19.47
N GLN A 97 -18.40 54.75 18.66
CA GLN A 97 -18.43 55.06 17.23
C GLN A 97 -19.46 54.21 16.47
N LEU A 98 -19.57 52.93 16.81
CA LEU A 98 -20.55 52.01 16.23
C LEU A 98 -21.99 52.39 16.60
N LEU A 99 -22.26 52.72 17.87
CA LEU A 99 -23.57 53.22 18.30
C LEU A 99 -23.94 54.54 17.62
N LYS A 100 -22.97 55.43 17.39
CA LYS A 100 -23.20 56.69 16.65
C LYS A 100 -23.58 56.45 15.18
N ALA A 101 -23.17 55.31 14.61
CA ALA A 101 -23.51 54.87 13.27
C ALA A 101 -24.77 53.99 13.20
N ASP A 102 -25.54 53.89 14.30
CA ASP A 102 -26.75 53.06 14.42
C ASP A 102 -26.51 51.56 14.12
N GLN A 103 -25.28 51.08 14.34
CA GLN A 103 -24.92 49.67 14.19
C GLN A 103 -25.17 48.87 15.47
N TYR A 104 -25.39 47.56 15.31
CA TYR A 104 -25.50 46.61 16.41
C TYR A 104 -24.16 46.40 17.09
N ILE A 105 -24.19 46.31 18.41
CA ILE A 105 -23.05 45.89 19.22
C ILE A 105 -23.43 44.60 19.90
N VAL A 106 -22.60 43.59 19.74
CA VAL A 106 -22.64 42.37 20.54
C VAL A 106 -21.40 42.43 21.41
N SER A 107 -21.60 42.42 22.73
CA SER A 107 -20.53 42.41 23.73
C SER A 107 -20.80 41.32 24.74
N ASP A 108 -19.78 40.58 25.09
CA ASP A 108 -19.86 39.58 26.15
C ASP A 108 -19.35 40.22 27.45
N GLU A 109 -20.25 40.36 28.44
CA GLU A 109 -19.94 40.84 29.79
C GLU A 109 -20.43 39.79 30.80
N ASP A 110 -19.57 39.40 31.74
CA ASP A 110 -19.89 38.45 32.81
C ASP A 110 -20.64 37.19 32.32
N ASP A 111 -20.12 36.56 31.26
CA ASP A 111 -20.66 35.34 30.62
C ASP A 111 -22.07 35.48 30.00
N VAL A 112 -22.50 36.71 29.66
CA VAL A 112 -23.75 36.97 28.93
C VAL A 112 -23.49 37.81 27.68
N SER A 113 -24.14 37.42 26.57
CA SER A 113 -24.05 38.17 25.33
C SER A 113 -25.09 39.29 25.31
N ILE A 114 -24.62 40.54 25.34
CA ILE A 114 -25.45 41.73 25.35
C ILE A 114 -25.50 42.32 23.95
N ILE A 115 -26.72 42.40 23.40
CA ILE A 115 -27.00 43.02 22.11
C ILE A 115 -27.49 44.44 22.37
N THR A 116 -26.69 45.43 21.98
CA THR A 116 -26.98 46.85 22.19
C THR A 116 -27.22 47.54 20.86
N LYS A 117 -28.31 48.29 20.77
CA LYS A 117 -28.63 49.14 19.61
C LYS A 117 -29.10 50.52 20.05
N ARG A 118 -28.59 51.57 19.42
CA ARG A 118 -29.10 52.93 19.58
C ARG A 118 -30.41 53.11 18.81
N ILE A 119 -31.36 53.83 19.39
CA ILE A 119 -32.56 54.31 18.68
C ILE A 119 -32.16 55.51 17.82
N ALA A 120 -32.41 55.43 16.51
CA ALA A 120 -31.85 56.37 15.54
C ALA A 120 -32.21 57.82 15.87
N GLY A 121 -31.21 58.70 15.85
CA GLY A 121 -31.38 60.13 16.12
C GLY A 121 -31.66 60.51 17.58
N THR A 122 -31.55 59.58 18.54
CA THR A 122 -31.80 59.86 19.96
C THR A 122 -30.62 59.53 20.88
N SER A 123 -30.72 59.91 22.16
CA SER A 123 -29.78 59.53 23.20
C SER A 123 -30.19 58.26 23.95
N TRP A 124 -30.99 57.39 23.36
CA TRP A 124 -31.45 56.13 23.98
C TRP A 124 -30.83 54.90 23.31
N VAL A 125 -30.51 53.92 24.13
CA VAL A 125 -30.03 52.60 23.70
C VAL A 125 -30.93 51.51 24.28
N ILE A 126 -31.20 50.51 23.47
CA ILE A 126 -31.87 49.28 23.86
C ILE A 126 -30.79 48.22 24.06
N GLU A 127 -30.78 47.61 25.23
CA GLU A 127 -29.92 46.47 25.56
C GLU A 127 -30.81 45.22 25.68
N MET A 128 -30.43 44.16 24.98
CA MET A 128 -31.03 42.84 25.08
C MET A 128 -29.99 41.87 25.61
N TYR A 129 -30.26 41.27 26.75
CA TYR A 129 -29.40 40.29 27.40
C TYR A 129 -29.78 38.91 26.86
N ASN A 130 -28.90 38.30 26.10
CA ASN A 130 -29.09 36.95 25.57
C ASN A 130 -28.26 35.99 26.42
N ASP A 131 -28.96 35.20 27.26
CA ASP A 131 -28.37 34.22 28.17
C ASP A 131 -27.47 33.22 27.43
N GLU A 132 -26.50 32.64 28.16
CA GLU A 132 -25.78 31.48 27.66
C GLU A 132 -26.77 30.37 27.24
N PRO A 133 -26.52 29.67 26.12
CA PRO A 133 -27.34 28.54 25.69
C PRO A 133 -27.55 27.50 26.80
N LEU A 134 -26.56 27.33 27.68
CA LEU A 134 -26.61 26.41 28.81
C LEU A 134 -27.61 26.86 29.88
N GLN A 135 -27.56 28.11 30.36
CA GLN A 135 -28.47 28.62 31.39
C GLN A 135 -29.93 28.61 30.92
N GLU A 136 -30.17 28.94 29.65
CA GLU A 136 -31.49 28.93 29.04
C GLU A 136 -32.04 27.50 28.84
N ASP A 137 -31.19 26.54 28.44
CA ASP A 137 -31.57 25.12 28.32
C ASP A 137 -31.91 24.53 29.69
N ILE A 138 -31.14 24.88 30.72
CA ILE A 138 -31.41 24.50 32.10
C ILE A 138 -32.74 25.10 32.57
N ARG A 139 -32.95 26.40 32.35
CA ARG A 139 -34.20 27.09 32.73
C ARG A 139 -35.40 26.43 32.06
N LYS A 140 -35.34 26.17 30.75
CA LYS A 140 -36.40 25.45 30.02
C LYS A 140 -36.67 24.06 30.58
N THR A 141 -35.61 23.30 30.85
CA THR A 141 -35.71 21.92 31.36
C THR A 141 -36.25 21.86 32.79
N THR A 142 -35.95 22.87 33.61
CA THR A 142 -36.33 22.92 35.03
C THR A 142 -37.62 23.69 35.30
N ALA A 143 -38.07 24.54 34.37
CA ALA A 143 -39.22 25.42 34.55
C ALA A 143 -40.48 24.70 35.06
N GLY A 144 -40.78 23.51 34.52
CA GLY A 144 -41.93 22.72 34.98
C GLY A 144 -41.81 22.28 36.44
N ALA A 145 -40.65 21.75 36.85
CA ALA A 145 -40.41 21.33 38.23
C ALA A 145 -40.42 22.51 39.20
N VAL A 146 -39.75 23.61 38.83
CA VAL A 146 -39.70 24.85 39.61
C VAL A 146 -41.10 25.43 39.82
N THR A 147 -41.93 25.47 38.76
CA THR A 147 -43.30 25.96 38.82
C THR A 147 -44.17 25.08 39.72
N LEU A 148 -44.09 23.75 39.60
CA LEU A 148 -44.83 22.82 40.45
C LEU A 148 -44.46 22.96 41.93
N ILE A 149 -43.18 23.18 42.24
CA ILE A 149 -42.72 23.45 43.61
C ILE A 149 -43.31 24.77 44.13
N ALA A 150 -43.28 25.82 43.31
CA ALA A 150 -43.83 27.12 43.67
C ALA A 150 -45.35 27.05 43.92
N ASP A 151 -46.09 26.38 43.04
CA ASP A 151 -47.54 26.18 43.17
C ASP A 151 -47.91 25.35 44.40
N TYR A 152 -47.15 24.29 44.68
CA TYR A 152 -47.35 23.45 45.87
C TYR A 152 -47.23 24.24 47.18
N LEU A 153 -46.31 25.21 47.22
CA LEU A 153 -46.12 26.09 48.38
C LEU A 153 -47.16 27.21 48.41
N ALA A 154 -47.49 27.81 47.27
CA ALA A 154 -48.49 28.87 47.16
C ALA A 154 -49.89 28.42 47.59
N ALA A 155 -50.21 27.13 47.45
CA ALA A 155 -51.47 26.55 47.90
C ALA A 155 -51.64 26.46 49.45
N ARG A 156 -50.60 26.78 50.23
CA ARG A 156 -50.59 26.64 51.70
C ARG A 156 -50.32 27.97 52.43
N PRO A 157 -50.82 28.13 53.67
CA PRO A 157 -50.46 29.27 54.52
C PRO A 157 -48.96 29.32 54.78
N ARG A 158 -48.40 30.54 54.87
CA ARG A 158 -46.95 30.77 55.05
C ARG A 158 -46.35 30.06 56.27
N GLU A 159 -47.14 29.88 57.33
CA GLU A 159 -46.75 29.17 58.56
C GLU A 159 -46.42 27.69 58.31
N GLN A 160 -47.03 27.09 57.28
CA GLN A 160 -46.86 25.68 56.92
C GLN A 160 -45.76 25.47 55.87
N TRP A 161 -45.15 26.54 55.35
CA TRP A 161 -44.15 26.43 54.28
C TRP A 161 -42.89 25.67 54.73
N ALA A 162 -42.47 25.84 55.98
CA ALA A 162 -41.32 25.10 56.51
C ALA A 162 -41.56 23.58 56.52
N THR A 163 -42.76 23.16 56.92
CA THR A 163 -43.16 21.73 56.90
C THR A 163 -43.32 21.21 55.48
N ALA A 164 -43.99 21.97 54.60
CA ALA A 164 -44.19 21.61 53.20
C ALA A 164 -42.87 21.49 52.43
N LEU A 165 -41.88 22.35 52.72
CA LEU A 165 -40.52 22.24 52.18
C LEU A 165 -39.83 20.95 52.62
N GLY A 166 -39.99 20.57 53.90
CA GLY A 166 -39.46 19.31 54.41
C GLY A 166 -40.04 18.07 53.71
N GLU A 167 -41.34 18.10 53.37
CA GLU A 167 -42.01 17.03 52.62
C GLU A 167 -41.46 16.90 51.20
N ILE A 168 -41.40 18.01 50.46
CA ILE A 168 -40.95 17.97 49.06
C ILE A 168 -39.44 17.78 48.94
N GLN A 169 -38.64 18.19 49.94
CA GLN A 169 -37.19 17.98 49.92
C GLN A 169 -36.82 16.50 49.77
N GLN A 170 -37.65 15.56 50.25
CA GLN A 170 -37.42 14.12 50.09
C GLN A 170 -37.71 13.63 48.66
N MET A 171 -38.45 14.41 47.86
CA MET A 171 -38.84 14.08 46.50
C MET A 171 -37.84 14.60 45.45
N PHE A 172 -36.95 15.53 45.83
CA PHE A 172 -35.97 16.15 44.94
C PHE A 172 -34.54 15.83 45.36
N ALA A 173 -33.68 15.55 44.38
CA ALA A 173 -32.27 15.22 44.59
C ALA A 173 -31.37 16.45 44.88
N PHE A 174 -31.93 17.66 44.82
CA PHE A 174 -31.25 18.92 45.08
C PHE A 174 -31.87 19.65 46.28
N PRO A 175 -31.07 20.44 47.03
CA PRO A 175 -31.57 21.28 48.11
C PRO A 175 -32.63 22.29 47.63
N ILE A 176 -33.70 22.44 48.42
CA ILE A 176 -34.74 23.44 48.27
C ILE A 176 -34.78 24.26 49.55
N ARG A 177 -34.47 25.56 49.48
CA ARG A 177 -34.42 26.44 50.65
C ARG A 177 -35.09 27.79 50.38
N GLN A 178 -35.59 28.41 51.44
CA GLN A 178 -36.02 29.81 51.37
C GLN A 178 -34.83 30.73 51.61
N VAL A 179 -34.74 31.79 50.80
CA VAL A 179 -33.69 32.80 50.92
C VAL A 179 -34.32 34.18 50.72
N GLU A 180 -33.81 35.17 51.44
CA GLU A 180 -34.25 36.57 51.29
C GLU A 180 -33.52 37.22 50.11
N LEU A 181 -34.21 38.08 49.37
CA LEU A 181 -33.63 38.72 48.18
C LEU A 181 -32.38 39.55 48.53
N HIS A 182 -32.33 40.17 49.71
CA HIS A 182 -31.21 41.02 50.13
C HIS A 182 -29.95 40.25 50.54
N SER A 183 -30.04 38.93 50.79
CA SER A 183 -28.86 38.12 51.13
C SER A 183 -28.18 37.54 49.89
N LEU A 184 -28.73 37.79 48.70
CA LEU A 184 -28.18 37.32 47.42
C LEU A 184 -27.39 38.44 46.74
N GLN A 185 -26.15 38.12 46.35
CA GLN A 185 -25.35 38.95 45.47
C GLN A 185 -25.60 38.53 44.02
N LEU A 186 -26.72 39.01 43.46
CA LEU A 186 -27.01 38.80 42.04
C LEU A 186 -26.37 39.88 41.18
N GLN A 187 -25.88 39.50 39.99
CA GLN A 187 -25.45 40.39 38.93
C GLN A 187 -26.63 41.21 38.38
N LEU A 188 -26.33 42.23 37.57
CA LEU A 188 -27.36 43.16 37.10
C LEU A 188 -28.41 42.47 36.21
N TRP A 189 -27.97 41.66 35.26
CA TRP A 189 -28.88 40.93 34.36
C TRP A 189 -29.69 39.87 35.09
N GLU A 190 -29.10 39.18 36.08
CA GLU A 190 -29.78 38.20 36.94
C GLU A 190 -30.95 38.83 37.71
N ARG A 191 -30.73 40.03 38.25
CA ARG A 191 -31.79 40.79 38.93
C ARG A 191 -32.90 41.20 37.97
N LEU A 192 -32.53 41.64 36.77
CA LEU A 192 -33.49 42.04 35.74
C LEU A 192 -34.31 40.83 35.27
N GLN A 193 -33.68 39.67 35.08
CA GLN A 193 -34.37 38.43 34.74
C GLN A 193 -35.35 38.03 35.83
N LEU A 194 -34.89 37.98 37.09
CA LEU A 194 -35.75 37.65 38.23
C LEU A 194 -36.96 38.60 38.35
N GLN A 195 -36.79 39.89 38.07
CA GLN A 195 -37.88 40.87 38.08
C GLN A 195 -38.88 40.68 36.93
N GLN A 196 -38.41 40.26 35.75
CA GLN A 196 -39.25 40.14 34.56
C GLN A 196 -39.97 38.80 34.47
N THR A 197 -39.28 37.70 34.77
CA THR A 197 -39.80 36.35 34.59
C THR A 197 -40.19 35.67 35.90
N GLY A 198 -39.74 36.22 37.05
CA GLY A 198 -39.90 35.58 38.35
C GLY A 198 -38.90 34.44 38.60
N THR A 199 -37.99 34.15 37.67
CA THR A 199 -37.00 33.06 37.80
C THR A 199 -35.64 33.49 37.25
N VAL A 200 -34.56 33.15 37.95
CA VAL A 200 -33.19 33.34 37.43
C VAL A 200 -32.35 32.09 37.70
N THR A 201 -31.49 31.75 36.74
CA THR A 201 -30.49 30.69 36.87
C THR A 201 -29.13 31.35 37.05
N VAL A 202 -28.41 30.97 38.09
CA VAL A 202 -27.13 31.56 38.49
C VAL A 202 -26.07 30.46 38.51
N LEU A 203 -24.91 30.76 37.95
CA LEU A 203 -23.72 29.93 38.08
C LEU A 203 -22.86 30.50 39.21
N ASP A 204 -22.53 29.68 40.21
CA ASP A 204 -21.63 30.07 41.29
C ASP A 204 -20.16 29.98 40.84
N ASP A 205 -19.23 30.55 41.63
CA ASP A 205 -17.78 30.54 41.35
C ASP A 205 -17.21 29.12 41.19
N ASP A 206 -17.84 28.13 41.83
CA ASP A 206 -17.50 26.70 41.72
C ASP A 206 -18.07 26.02 40.46
N GLY A 207 -18.72 26.78 39.56
CA GLY A 207 -19.39 26.26 38.37
C GLY A 207 -20.68 25.50 38.67
N LEU A 208 -21.26 25.70 39.86
CA LEU A 208 -22.48 25.04 40.31
C LEU A 208 -23.72 25.86 39.92
N ILE A 209 -24.75 25.18 39.44
CA ILE A 209 -25.97 25.81 38.96
C ILE A 209 -27.00 25.94 40.08
N TRP A 210 -27.52 27.14 40.27
CA TRP A 210 -28.58 27.46 41.23
C TRP A 210 -29.75 28.14 40.52
N ILE A 211 -30.99 27.82 40.92
CA ILE A 211 -32.19 28.49 40.43
C ILE A 211 -32.86 29.23 41.57
N TYR A 212 -33.20 30.49 41.32
CA TYR A 212 -33.96 31.33 42.23
C TYR A 212 -35.34 31.60 41.65
N GLN A 213 -36.39 31.26 42.40
CA GLN A 213 -37.78 31.46 42.01
C GLN A 213 -38.49 32.43 42.96
N GLN A 214 -39.16 33.42 42.41
CA GLN A 214 -40.05 34.33 43.14
C GLN A 214 -41.42 33.70 43.37
N LEU A 215 -41.88 33.81 44.62
CA LEU A 215 -43.21 33.36 45.05
C LEU A 215 -44.26 34.49 44.92
N PRO A 216 -45.57 34.18 44.83
CA PRO A 216 -46.65 35.14 44.56
C PRO A 216 -46.82 36.32 45.55
N HIS A 217 -46.11 36.33 46.68
CA HIS A 217 -46.19 37.38 47.73
C HIS A 217 -44.88 38.17 47.91
N GLY A 218 -43.99 38.14 46.93
CA GLY A 218 -42.89 39.10 46.81
C GLY A 218 -41.65 38.81 47.65
N GLN A 219 -41.72 37.95 48.69
CA GLN A 219 -40.58 37.36 49.43
C GLN A 219 -41.08 36.39 50.53
N PRO A 220 -40.32 35.32 50.90
CA PRO A 220 -38.96 34.95 50.46
C PRO A 220 -38.89 34.32 49.06
N LEU A 221 -37.68 34.22 48.50
CA LEU A 221 -37.37 33.47 47.27
C LEU A 221 -37.15 32.00 47.59
N LEU A 222 -37.35 31.12 46.60
CA LEU A 222 -36.89 29.74 46.65
C LEU A 222 -35.54 29.61 45.95
N LYS A 223 -34.53 29.11 46.68
CA LYS A 223 -33.23 28.70 46.14
C LYS A 223 -33.25 27.18 45.93
N LEU A 224 -33.04 26.77 44.69
CA LEU A 224 -33.04 25.39 44.23
C LEU A 224 -31.64 25.06 43.71
N GLY A 225 -31.00 24.02 44.24
CA GLY A 225 -29.68 23.58 43.76
C GLY A 225 -28.69 23.21 44.86
N PRO A 226 -27.45 22.82 44.51
CA PRO A 226 -26.92 22.85 43.15
C PRO A 226 -27.61 21.80 42.27
N ILE A 227 -27.98 22.17 41.05
CA ILE A 227 -28.64 21.24 40.14
C ILE A 227 -27.55 20.35 39.53
N PRO A 228 -27.64 19.01 39.68
CA PRO A 228 -26.61 18.10 39.21
C PRO A 228 -26.75 17.86 37.70
N ILE A 229 -26.54 18.91 36.90
CA ILE A 229 -26.50 18.79 35.44
C ILE A 229 -25.05 18.58 35.04
N SER A 230 -24.77 17.46 34.38
CA SER A 230 -23.44 17.20 33.82
C SER A 230 -23.23 18.12 32.62
N VAL A 231 -22.55 19.24 32.83
CA VAL A 231 -21.97 19.99 31.71
C VAL A 231 -21.01 19.05 30.98
N SER A 232 -21.28 18.78 29.69
CA SER A 232 -20.40 17.96 28.85
C SER A 232 -19.03 18.63 28.79
N SER A 233 -18.03 18.08 29.48
CA SER A 233 -16.70 18.65 29.50
C SER A 233 -16.03 18.51 28.13
N SER A 234 -16.03 19.59 27.35
CA SER A 234 -15.36 19.69 26.05
C SER A 234 -13.90 19.24 26.10
N SER A 235 -13.27 19.27 27.28
CA SER A 235 -11.91 18.74 27.53
C SER A 235 -11.78 17.24 27.23
N LEU A 236 -12.79 16.41 27.53
CA LEU A 236 -12.77 14.98 27.20
C LEU A 236 -12.79 14.77 25.68
N PHE A 237 -13.59 15.55 24.96
CA PHE A 237 -13.63 15.50 23.50
C PHE A 237 -12.27 15.84 22.88
N TYR A 238 -11.64 16.94 23.32
CA TYR A 238 -10.31 17.32 22.83
C TYR A 238 -9.23 16.29 23.17
N MET A 239 -9.28 15.71 24.37
CA MET A 239 -8.35 14.64 24.78
C MET A 239 -8.48 13.41 23.86
N LEU A 240 -9.71 12.98 23.55
CA LEU A 240 -9.96 11.86 22.66
C LEU A 240 -9.46 12.13 21.23
N VAL A 241 -9.69 13.34 20.72
CA VAL A 241 -9.17 13.76 19.41
C VAL A 241 -7.64 13.77 19.39
N ALA A 242 -6.98 14.27 20.44
CA ALA A 242 -5.53 14.28 20.54
C ALA A 242 -4.94 12.85 20.55
N ILE A 243 -5.55 11.92 21.30
CA ILE A 243 -5.14 10.51 21.35
C ILE A 243 -5.33 9.85 19.97
N LEU A 244 -6.44 10.11 19.30
CA LEU A 244 -6.69 9.61 17.94
C LEU A 244 -5.62 10.10 16.96
N LEU A 245 -5.28 11.39 16.99
CA LEU A 245 -4.22 11.95 16.13
C LEU A 245 -2.84 11.36 16.44
N ALA A 246 -2.52 11.16 17.73
CA ALA A 246 -1.25 10.58 18.15
C ALA A 246 -1.11 9.11 17.67
N THR A 247 -2.15 8.29 17.85
CA THR A 247 -2.16 6.89 17.44
C THR A 247 -2.03 6.73 15.92
N ILE A 248 -2.76 7.53 15.14
CA ILE A 248 -2.64 7.57 13.67
C ILE A 248 -1.22 7.99 13.26
N SER A 249 -0.66 9.01 13.90
CA SER A 249 0.70 9.51 13.60
C SER A 249 1.77 8.45 13.86
N ILE A 250 1.66 7.71 14.96
CA ILE A 250 2.57 6.59 15.28
C ILE A 250 2.43 5.47 14.25
N GLY A 251 1.20 5.12 13.85
CA GLY A 251 0.95 4.13 12.81
C GLY A 251 1.61 4.51 11.47
N ILE A 252 1.44 5.76 11.04
CA ILE A 252 2.08 6.29 9.82
C ILE A 252 3.60 6.27 9.94
N LEU A 253 4.17 6.68 11.08
CA LEU A 253 5.62 6.66 11.31
C LEU A 253 6.20 5.27 11.14
N ILE A 254 5.56 4.27 11.76
CA ILE A 254 5.97 2.87 11.69
C ILE A 254 5.88 2.39 10.24
N PHE A 255 4.74 2.62 9.57
CA PHE A 255 4.54 2.19 8.19
C PHE A 255 5.59 2.77 7.22
N VAL A 256 5.81 4.09 7.28
CA VAL A 256 6.80 4.77 6.42
C VAL A 256 8.22 4.30 6.75
N TYR A 257 8.52 4.02 8.02
CA TYR A 257 9.82 3.48 8.43
C TYR A 257 10.09 2.11 7.83
N LEU A 258 9.12 1.19 7.91
CA LEU A 258 9.24 -0.14 7.32
C LEU A 258 9.45 -0.06 5.81
N LEU A 259 8.65 0.77 5.13
CA LEU A 259 8.76 0.94 3.68
C LEU A 259 10.13 1.49 3.27
N TRP A 260 10.60 2.55 3.93
CA TRP A 260 11.90 3.16 3.63
C TRP A 260 13.08 2.21 3.89
N ARG A 261 13.02 1.42 4.97
CA ARG A 261 14.03 0.42 5.30
C ARG A 261 14.16 -0.62 4.17
N ASP A 262 13.03 -1.12 3.68
CA ASP A 262 13.01 -2.20 2.69
C ASP A 262 13.40 -1.68 1.29
N ILE A 263 12.99 -0.47 0.89
CA ILE A 263 13.47 0.20 -0.33
C ILE A 263 14.99 0.34 -0.30
N ASN A 264 15.55 0.89 0.78
CA ASN A 264 17.00 1.09 0.89
C ASN A 264 17.79 -0.21 0.84
N LYS A 265 17.26 -1.30 1.41
CA LYS A 265 17.88 -2.62 1.28
C LYS A 265 17.90 -3.06 -0.17
N LEU A 266 16.77 -2.96 -0.86
CA LEU A 266 16.67 -3.33 -2.28
C LEU A 266 17.61 -2.49 -3.15
N THR A 267 17.68 -1.17 -2.93
CA THR A 267 18.62 -0.28 -3.64
C THR A 267 20.08 -0.69 -3.43
N LYS A 268 20.47 -1.02 -2.20
CA LYS A 268 21.85 -1.48 -1.91
C LYS A 268 22.17 -2.81 -2.57
N VAL A 269 21.23 -3.76 -2.56
CA VAL A 269 21.38 -5.05 -3.20
C VAL A 269 21.48 -4.88 -4.72
N ALA A 270 20.62 -4.06 -5.32
CA ALA A 270 20.64 -3.76 -6.74
C ALA A 270 21.94 -3.08 -7.18
N ALA A 271 22.46 -2.13 -6.40
CA ALA A 271 23.75 -1.49 -6.68
C ALA A 271 24.90 -2.51 -6.64
N ARG A 272 24.99 -3.33 -5.58
CA ARG A 272 26.01 -4.38 -5.47
C ARG A 272 25.90 -5.43 -6.58
N PHE A 273 24.69 -5.77 -6.99
CA PHE A 273 24.45 -6.65 -8.12
C PHE A 273 24.99 -6.03 -9.41
N GLY A 274 24.75 -4.73 -9.63
CA GLY A 274 25.32 -3.93 -10.72
C GLY A 274 26.86 -3.87 -10.71
N ASP A 275 27.47 -3.89 -9.53
CA ASP A 275 28.94 -3.96 -9.36
C ASP A 275 29.53 -5.36 -9.61
N GLY A 276 28.70 -6.35 -9.99
CA GLY A 276 29.13 -7.71 -10.33
C GLY A 276 29.00 -8.74 -9.21
N HIS A 277 28.44 -8.39 -8.05
CA HIS A 277 28.13 -9.35 -6.99
C HIS A 277 26.82 -10.11 -7.28
N LEU A 278 26.84 -10.99 -8.28
CA LEU A 278 25.66 -11.68 -8.82
C LEU A 278 24.94 -12.62 -7.85
N SER A 279 25.61 -13.05 -6.77
CA SER A 279 25.03 -13.93 -5.74
C SER A 279 24.17 -13.19 -4.70
N GLN A 280 24.14 -11.85 -4.74
CA GLN A 280 23.32 -11.06 -3.81
C GLN A 280 21.83 -11.24 -4.07
N ARG A 281 21.05 -11.30 -2.99
CA ARG A 281 19.58 -11.38 -3.01
C ARG A 281 19.00 -10.37 -2.02
N SER A 282 17.77 -9.96 -2.28
CA SER A 282 17.10 -8.89 -1.52
C SER A 282 16.88 -9.25 -0.05
N LEU A 283 16.58 -10.53 0.23
CA LEU A 283 16.25 -11.08 1.56
C LEU A 283 15.16 -10.26 2.30
N ILE A 284 14.22 -9.66 1.54
CA ILE A 284 13.08 -8.93 2.11
C ILE A 284 12.06 -9.94 2.64
N ARG A 285 11.48 -9.66 3.80
CA ARG A 285 10.48 -10.55 4.44
C ARG A 285 9.22 -10.64 3.59
N ALA A 286 8.61 -11.83 3.55
CA ALA A 286 7.35 -12.08 2.83
C ALA A 286 6.18 -11.21 3.33
N SER A 287 6.20 -10.75 4.59
CA SER A 287 5.19 -9.84 5.15
C SER A 287 5.38 -8.37 4.74
N SER A 288 6.44 -8.05 4.00
CA SER A 288 6.65 -6.69 3.50
C SER A 288 5.75 -6.40 2.29
N VAL A 289 5.23 -5.18 2.22
CA VAL A 289 4.49 -4.67 1.05
C VAL A 289 5.32 -4.74 -0.23
N LEU A 290 6.66 -4.71 -0.11
CA LEU A 290 7.59 -4.79 -1.24
C LEU A 290 8.01 -6.23 -1.59
N SER A 291 7.48 -7.26 -0.94
CA SER A 291 7.84 -8.65 -1.22
C SER A 291 7.65 -9.06 -2.69
N PRO A 292 6.56 -8.70 -3.41
CA PRO A 292 6.41 -9.05 -4.82
C PRO A 292 7.51 -8.46 -5.72
N LEU A 293 7.91 -7.21 -5.45
CA LEU A 293 8.99 -6.54 -6.17
C LEU A 293 10.34 -7.18 -5.86
N ALA A 294 10.59 -7.48 -4.58
CA ALA A 294 11.79 -8.16 -4.12
C ALA A 294 11.97 -9.54 -4.77
N ASN A 295 10.90 -10.33 -4.83
CA ASN A 295 10.89 -11.64 -5.48
C ASN A 295 11.14 -11.54 -6.99
N SER A 296 10.54 -10.54 -7.65
CA SER A 296 10.76 -10.31 -9.09
C SER A 296 12.22 -9.95 -9.38
N PHE A 297 12.83 -9.12 -8.52
CA PHE A 297 14.26 -8.81 -8.60
C PHE A 297 15.11 -10.06 -8.37
N ASP A 298 14.82 -10.87 -7.36
CA ASP A 298 15.59 -12.07 -7.05
C ASP A 298 15.53 -13.12 -8.16
N GLN A 299 14.37 -13.30 -8.81
CA GLN A 299 14.23 -14.16 -10.00
C GLN A 299 15.04 -13.63 -11.20
N MET A 300 15.01 -12.32 -11.44
CA MET A 300 15.82 -11.70 -12.48
C MET A 300 17.32 -11.91 -12.19
N ALA A 301 17.75 -11.68 -10.95
CA ALA A 301 19.12 -11.87 -10.51
C ALA A 301 19.60 -13.32 -10.69
N GLU A 302 18.75 -14.30 -10.38
CA GLU A 302 19.04 -15.72 -10.58
C GLU A 302 19.21 -16.08 -12.05
N ARG A 303 18.32 -15.61 -12.93
CA ARG A 303 18.42 -15.86 -14.38
C ARG A 303 19.71 -15.26 -14.97
N ILE A 304 20.04 -14.02 -14.58
CA ILE A 304 21.26 -13.34 -15.03
C ILE A 304 22.49 -14.09 -14.52
N GLN A 305 22.53 -14.45 -13.23
CA GLN A 305 23.65 -15.18 -12.65
C GLN A 305 23.86 -16.52 -13.37
N SER A 306 22.80 -17.31 -13.56
CA SER A 306 22.87 -18.59 -14.27
C SER A 306 23.38 -18.41 -15.70
N THR A 307 22.91 -17.40 -16.43
CA THR A 307 23.34 -17.12 -17.80
C THR A 307 24.83 -16.78 -17.86
N ILE A 308 25.31 -15.91 -16.96
CA ILE A 308 26.72 -15.50 -16.91
C ILE A 308 27.61 -16.68 -16.53
N THR A 309 27.22 -17.48 -15.54
CA THR A 309 27.96 -18.68 -15.14
C THR A 309 28.05 -19.67 -16.30
N SER A 310 26.92 -19.99 -16.96
CA SER A 310 26.92 -20.89 -18.11
C SER A 310 27.79 -20.38 -19.27
N GLN A 311 27.78 -19.08 -19.56
CA GLN A 311 28.64 -18.50 -20.59
C GLN A 311 30.14 -18.61 -20.22
N ARG A 312 30.48 -18.39 -18.96
CA ARG A 312 31.86 -18.50 -18.45
C ARG A 312 32.35 -19.95 -18.52
N ASP A 313 31.54 -20.90 -18.08
CA ASP A 313 31.86 -22.32 -18.11
C ASP A 313 32.03 -22.80 -19.56
N LEU A 314 31.14 -22.38 -20.46
CA LEU A 314 31.25 -22.67 -21.88
C LEU A 314 32.56 -22.13 -22.47
N THR A 315 32.90 -20.86 -22.20
CA THR A 315 34.11 -20.23 -22.74
C THR A 315 35.38 -20.92 -22.24
N ASN A 316 35.41 -21.29 -20.95
CA ASN A 316 36.54 -22.00 -20.37
C ASN A 316 36.72 -23.39 -20.99
N ALA A 317 35.62 -24.12 -21.18
CA ALA A 317 35.66 -25.44 -21.76
C ALA A 317 36.04 -25.42 -23.26
N ILE A 318 35.55 -24.43 -24.01
CA ILE A 318 36.00 -24.16 -25.39
C ILE A 318 37.52 -23.95 -25.43
N ALA A 319 38.05 -23.09 -24.57
CA ALA A 319 39.47 -22.79 -24.54
C ALA A 319 40.32 -24.04 -24.23
N HIS A 320 39.84 -24.91 -23.35
CA HIS A 320 40.49 -26.17 -23.02
C HIS A 320 40.52 -27.12 -24.22
N ASP A 321 39.37 -27.35 -24.85
CA ASP A 321 39.23 -28.34 -25.91
C ASP A 321 39.82 -27.91 -27.25
N LEU A 322 39.99 -26.61 -27.49
CA LEU A 322 40.78 -26.09 -28.61
C LEU A 322 42.28 -26.20 -28.36
N ARG A 323 42.75 -26.08 -27.11
CA ARG A 323 44.18 -26.13 -26.79
C ARG A 323 44.79 -27.49 -27.11
N THR A 324 44.08 -28.59 -26.81
CA THR A 324 44.59 -29.95 -27.04
C THR A 324 44.93 -30.25 -28.51
N PRO A 325 44.03 -30.07 -29.51
CA PRO A 325 44.37 -30.29 -30.91
C PRO A 325 45.39 -29.26 -31.43
N LEU A 326 45.37 -28.01 -30.96
CA LEU A 326 46.40 -27.02 -31.31
C LEU A 326 47.79 -27.46 -30.86
N SER A 327 47.93 -27.93 -29.61
CA SER A 327 49.20 -28.44 -29.10
C SER A 327 49.68 -29.67 -29.87
N ARG A 328 48.76 -30.57 -30.28
CA ARG A 328 49.09 -31.72 -31.14
C ARG A 328 49.58 -31.28 -32.53
N LEU A 329 48.94 -30.26 -33.11
CA LEU A 329 49.33 -29.71 -34.40
C LEU A 329 50.71 -29.04 -34.33
N SER A 330 50.95 -28.20 -33.31
CA SER A 330 52.27 -27.59 -33.08
C SER A 330 53.36 -28.64 -32.90
N PHE A 331 53.11 -29.66 -32.08
CA PHE A 331 54.07 -30.76 -31.89
C PHE A 331 54.35 -31.52 -33.18
N ALA A 332 53.32 -31.86 -33.96
CA ALA A 332 53.50 -32.55 -35.24
C ALA A 332 54.30 -31.70 -36.25
N LEU A 333 54.10 -30.38 -36.27
CA LEU A 333 54.90 -29.46 -37.08
C LEU A 333 56.37 -29.42 -36.62
N GLU A 334 56.63 -29.32 -35.32
CA GLU A 334 57.99 -29.36 -34.76
C GLU A 334 58.72 -30.67 -35.09
N MET A 335 58.01 -31.80 -35.02
CA MET A 335 58.60 -33.09 -35.38
C MET A 335 58.90 -33.18 -36.88
N LEU A 336 58.03 -32.65 -37.75
CA LEU A 336 58.25 -32.66 -39.20
C LEU A 336 59.45 -31.84 -39.67
N ASP A 337 59.89 -30.86 -38.87
CA ASP A 337 61.07 -30.01 -39.15
C ASP A 337 62.41 -30.69 -38.76
N SER A 338 62.37 -31.87 -38.13
CA SER A 338 63.58 -32.57 -37.68
C SER A 338 64.36 -33.22 -38.85
N PRO A 339 65.67 -32.95 -39.00
CA PRO A 339 66.46 -33.33 -40.19
C PRO A 339 66.76 -34.83 -40.35
N GLN A 340 66.39 -35.68 -39.38
CA GLN A 340 66.65 -37.13 -39.38
C GLN A 340 65.36 -37.97 -39.38
N LEU A 341 64.23 -37.39 -39.81
CA LEU A 341 62.93 -38.06 -39.75
C LEU A 341 62.82 -39.21 -40.76
N LEU A 342 62.37 -40.38 -40.29
CA LEU A 342 61.99 -41.49 -41.15
C LEU A 342 60.70 -41.17 -41.90
N GLU A 343 60.55 -41.68 -43.12
CA GLU A 343 59.39 -41.37 -43.98
C GLU A 343 58.05 -41.91 -43.39
N LEU A 344 58.12 -42.99 -42.62
CA LEU A 344 56.98 -43.56 -41.90
C LEU A 344 56.51 -42.64 -40.76
N ASP A 345 57.44 -41.98 -40.07
CA ASP A 345 57.13 -40.99 -39.03
C ASP A 345 56.59 -39.69 -39.66
N ARG A 346 57.11 -39.28 -40.82
CA ARG A 346 56.57 -38.15 -41.61
C ARG A 346 55.10 -38.36 -41.95
N GLN A 347 54.75 -39.54 -42.47
CA GLN A 347 53.36 -39.89 -42.77
C GLN A 347 52.48 -39.87 -41.52
N ARG A 348 52.98 -40.43 -40.40
CA ARG A 348 52.26 -40.44 -39.12
C ARG A 348 51.98 -39.05 -38.59
N TYR A 349 52.96 -38.14 -38.58
CA TYR A 349 52.75 -36.75 -38.13
C TYR A 349 51.86 -35.96 -39.09
N THR A 350 51.97 -36.20 -40.39
CA THR A 350 51.06 -35.59 -41.39
C THR A 350 49.62 -36.01 -41.17
N GLN A 351 49.38 -37.31 -40.94
CA GLN A 351 48.05 -37.83 -40.57
C GLN A 351 47.56 -37.25 -39.23
N ALA A 352 48.43 -37.10 -38.24
CA ALA A 352 48.09 -36.48 -36.96
C ALA A 352 47.68 -35.00 -37.12
N MET A 353 48.32 -34.24 -38.02
CA MET A 353 47.93 -32.87 -38.33
C MET A 353 46.57 -32.81 -39.02
N VAL A 354 46.33 -33.63 -40.04
CA VAL A 354 45.04 -33.69 -40.75
C VAL A 354 43.93 -34.02 -39.75
N GLY A 355 44.12 -35.05 -38.91
CA GLY A 355 43.16 -35.38 -37.86
C GLY A 355 42.95 -34.27 -36.84
N ALA A 356 43.99 -33.50 -36.48
CA ALA A 356 43.86 -32.34 -35.59
C ALA A 356 43.08 -31.18 -36.25
N ILE A 357 43.25 -30.95 -37.55
CA ILE A 357 42.49 -29.95 -38.33
C ILE A 357 41.02 -30.36 -38.42
N ASP A 358 40.73 -31.62 -38.75
CA ASP A 358 39.36 -32.15 -38.81
C ASP A 358 38.67 -32.06 -37.44
N THR A 359 39.42 -32.33 -36.37
CA THR A 359 38.96 -32.16 -34.99
C THR A 359 38.60 -30.70 -34.69
N LEU A 360 39.46 -29.75 -35.08
CA LEU A 360 39.22 -28.32 -34.88
C LEU A 360 38.00 -27.85 -35.67
N ASP A 361 37.87 -28.24 -36.94
CA ASP A 361 36.72 -27.88 -37.77
C ASP A 361 35.42 -28.44 -37.17
N HIS A 362 35.44 -29.70 -36.74
CA HIS A 362 34.30 -30.31 -36.06
C HIS A 362 33.91 -29.54 -34.78
N LEU A 363 34.89 -29.22 -33.92
CA LEU A 363 34.65 -28.42 -32.71
C LEU A 363 34.06 -27.04 -33.04
N ILE A 364 34.59 -26.35 -34.03
CA ILE A 364 34.09 -25.04 -34.48
C ILE A 364 32.64 -25.14 -34.94
N GLN A 365 32.31 -26.15 -35.75
CA GLN A 365 30.94 -26.37 -36.21
C GLN A 365 29.99 -26.66 -35.05
N GLN A 366 30.39 -27.50 -34.08
CA GLN A 366 29.58 -27.79 -32.89
C GLN A 366 29.37 -26.52 -32.03
N MET A 367 30.39 -25.67 -31.87
CA MET A 367 30.27 -24.41 -31.15
C MET A 367 29.33 -23.41 -31.83
N LEU A 368 29.42 -23.25 -33.16
CA LEU A 368 28.51 -22.38 -33.92
C LEU A 368 27.06 -22.85 -33.82
N VAL A 369 26.85 -24.16 -33.82
CA VAL A 369 25.54 -24.78 -33.61
C VAL A 369 25.01 -24.47 -32.20
N LEU A 370 25.82 -24.67 -31.17
CA LEU A 370 25.43 -24.36 -29.80
C LEU A 370 25.07 -22.88 -29.64
N ALA A 371 25.95 -21.97 -30.10
CA ALA A 371 25.72 -20.52 -30.05
C ALA A 371 24.46 -20.08 -30.83
N ARG A 372 24.09 -20.79 -31.90
CA ARG A 372 22.85 -20.51 -32.65
C ARG A 372 21.62 -20.79 -31.80
N TYR A 373 21.58 -21.91 -31.09
CA TYR A 373 20.40 -22.36 -30.35
C TYR A 373 20.34 -21.88 -28.89
N THR A 374 21.40 -21.26 -28.35
CA THR A 374 21.39 -20.61 -27.02
C THR A 374 20.67 -19.25 -27.01
N ARG A 375 20.42 -18.64 -28.17
CA ARG A 375 19.67 -17.37 -28.26
C ARG A 375 18.17 -17.57 -28.05
N ALA A 376 17.41 -16.47 -27.97
CA ALA A 376 15.95 -16.54 -27.98
C ALA A 376 15.45 -17.27 -29.24
N THR A 377 14.45 -18.14 -29.08
CA THR A 377 13.89 -18.94 -30.18
C THR A 377 13.40 -18.05 -31.31
N ASP A 378 14.05 -18.17 -32.47
CA ASP A 378 13.64 -17.55 -33.71
C ASP A 378 12.80 -18.54 -34.51
N ILE A 379 11.49 -18.34 -34.49
CA ILE A 379 10.51 -19.22 -35.15
C ILE A 379 10.53 -19.10 -36.68
N SER A 380 11.29 -18.17 -37.28
CA SER A 380 11.39 -18.03 -38.73
C SER A 380 11.94 -19.27 -39.44
N HIS A 381 12.65 -20.14 -38.70
CA HIS A 381 13.21 -21.39 -39.21
C HIS A 381 12.29 -22.61 -39.01
N PHE A 382 11.14 -22.44 -38.35
CA PHE A 382 10.18 -23.52 -38.16
C PHE A 382 9.26 -23.63 -39.37
N GLY A 383 8.92 -24.86 -39.73
CA GLY A 383 7.95 -25.13 -40.78
C GLY A 383 7.31 -26.50 -40.59
N ASP A 384 6.19 -26.70 -41.25
CA ASP A 384 5.50 -27.99 -41.30
C ASP A 384 6.38 -28.99 -42.07
N SER A 385 6.81 -30.06 -41.37
CA SER A 385 7.75 -31.05 -41.90
C SER A 385 7.34 -32.46 -41.52
N GLN A 386 7.50 -33.40 -42.46
CA GLN A 386 7.21 -34.82 -42.25
C GLN A 386 8.45 -35.53 -41.66
N LEU A 387 8.61 -35.45 -40.34
CA LEU A 387 9.78 -36.01 -39.63
C LEU A 387 9.94 -37.52 -39.84
N ALA A 388 8.84 -38.26 -39.99
CA ALA A 388 8.87 -39.70 -40.25
C ALA A 388 9.66 -40.05 -41.52
N GLN A 389 9.45 -39.33 -42.62
CA GLN A 389 10.18 -39.55 -43.87
C GLN A 389 11.67 -39.27 -43.72
N VAL A 390 12.04 -38.27 -42.91
CA VAL A 390 13.43 -37.97 -42.60
C VAL A 390 14.06 -39.12 -41.82
N LEU A 391 13.39 -39.63 -40.79
CA LEU A 391 13.87 -40.79 -40.02
C LEU A 391 14.07 -42.03 -40.89
N HIS A 392 13.16 -42.30 -41.83
CA HIS A 392 13.33 -43.40 -42.78
C HIS A 392 14.58 -43.24 -43.65
N ARG A 393 14.81 -42.04 -44.23
CA ARG A 393 15.99 -41.79 -45.06
C ARG A 393 17.30 -41.91 -44.29
N GLU A 394 17.36 -41.33 -43.09
CA GLU A 394 18.57 -41.40 -42.24
C GLU A 394 18.86 -42.84 -41.81
N LEU A 395 17.83 -43.63 -41.50
CA LEU A 395 17.99 -45.04 -41.13
C LEU A 395 18.61 -45.88 -42.26
N GLU A 396 18.20 -45.64 -43.52
CA GLU A 396 18.76 -46.34 -44.67
C GLU A 396 20.25 -46.02 -44.88
N LEU A 397 20.65 -44.76 -44.67
CA LEU A 397 22.05 -44.35 -44.70
C LEU A 397 22.86 -45.05 -43.60
N LEU A 398 22.34 -45.05 -42.36
CA LEU A 398 23.01 -45.68 -41.22
C LEU A 398 23.19 -47.19 -41.39
N ARG A 399 22.20 -47.88 -41.96
CA ARG A 399 22.30 -49.32 -42.28
C ARG A 399 23.40 -49.61 -43.30
N ARG A 400 23.60 -48.70 -44.26
CA ARG A 400 24.66 -48.82 -45.27
C ARG A 400 26.04 -48.55 -44.68
N ASP A 401 26.16 -47.55 -43.83
CA ASP A 401 27.45 -47.11 -43.27
C ASP A 401 27.93 -48.00 -42.11
N HIS A 402 26.99 -48.65 -41.40
CA HIS A 402 27.28 -49.53 -40.27
C HIS A 402 26.60 -50.91 -40.43
N PRO A 403 26.99 -51.72 -41.43
CA PRO A 403 26.36 -53.02 -41.71
C PRO A 403 26.47 -54.04 -40.56
N GLN A 404 27.39 -53.82 -39.62
CA GLN A 404 27.59 -54.63 -38.43
C GLN A 404 26.56 -54.37 -37.32
N LEU A 405 25.80 -53.26 -37.38
CA LEU A 405 24.77 -52.91 -36.41
C LEU A 405 23.37 -53.11 -37.00
N SER A 406 22.46 -53.66 -36.19
CA SER A 406 21.04 -53.77 -36.55
C SER A 406 20.28 -52.53 -36.10
N PHE A 407 19.61 -51.86 -37.04
CA PHE A 407 18.82 -50.65 -36.78
C PHE A 407 17.31 -50.90 -36.90
N ASN A 408 16.59 -50.68 -35.80
CA ASN A 408 15.14 -50.86 -35.73
C ASN A 408 14.43 -49.52 -35.53
N LEU A 409 13.54 -49.15 -36.45
CA LEU A 409 12.75 -47.93 -36.36
C LEU A 409 11.28 -48.25 -36.02
N TYR A 410 10.75 -47.56 -35.02
CA TYR A 410 9.33 -47.56 -34.69
C TYR A 410 8.78 -46.13 -34.83
N ILE A 411 7.77 -45.95 -35.66
CA ILE A 411 7.01 -44.70 -35.74
C ILE A 411 5.57 -45.00 -35.36
N ASP A 412 5.02 -44.21 -34.45
CA ASP A 412 3.62 -44.28 -34.09
C ASP A 412 2.75 -44.02 -35.35
N PRO A 413 1.79 -44.89 -35.74
CA PRO A 413 1.09 -44.76 -37.02
C PRO A 413 0.44 -43.39 -37.27
N VAL A 414 0.05 -42.69 -36.20
CA VAL A 414 -0.51 -41.33 -36.27
C VAL A 414 0.49 -40.29 -36.79
N LEU A 415 1.80 -40.59 -36.75
CA LEU A 415 2.88 -39.69 -37.14
C LEU A 415 3.48 -39.99 -38.51
N ASP A 416 3.16 -41.14 -39.11
CA ASP A 416 3.81 -41.65 -40.31
C ASP A 416 3.74 -40.67 -41.50
N ASN A 417 2.56 -40.06 -41.70
CA ASN A 417 2.33 -39.05 -42.74
C ASN A 417 1.97 -37.66 -42.17
N ARG A 418 2.25 -37.42 -40.89
CA ARG A 418 1.86 -36.19 -40.21
C ARG A 418 2.93 -35.12 -40.37
N GLU A 419 2.51 -33.93 -40.75
CA GLU A 419 3.34 -32.73 -40.68
C GLU A 419 3.43 -32.22 -39.24
N ILE A 420 4.65 -31.91 -38.84
CA ILE A 420 4.98 -31.39 -37.52
C ILE A 420 5.67 -30.05 -37.70
N PHE A 421 5.23 -29.03 -36.99
CA PHE A 421 5.83 -27.71 -36.99
C PHE A 421 7.14 -27.69 -36.17
N ILE A 422 8.29 -27.79 -36.84
CA ILE A 422 9.63 -27.88 -36.22
C ILE A 422 10.67 -27.15 -37.06
N ASP A 423 11.82 -26.80 -36.45
CA ASP A 423 13.05 -26.57 -37.23
C ASP A 423 13.62 -27.94 -37.59
N ILE A 424 13.31 -28.41 -38.81
CA ILE A 424 13.72 -29.74 -39.26
C ILE A 424 15.24 -29.92 -39.27
N ARG A 425 16.00 -28.86 -39.56
CA ARG A 425 17.48 -28.90 -39.56
C ARG A 425 18.01 -29.05 -38.14
N ALA A 426 17.38 -28.41 -37.17
CA ALA A 426 17.71 -28.60 -35.76
C ALA A 426 17.43 -30.03 -35.31
N ILE A 427 16.23 -30.56 -35.58
CA ILE A 427 15.88 -31.94 -35.20
C ILE A 427 16.81 -32.97 -35.88
N GLN A 428 17.16 -32.78 -37.15
CA GLN A 428 18.15 -33.64 -37.83
C GLN A 428 19.52 -33.60 -37.13
N ARG A 429 19.98 -32.43 -36.69
CA ARG A 429 21.24 -32.33 -35.93
C ARG A 429 21.16 -33.06 -34.60
N ALA A 430 20.06 -32.92 -33.87
CA ALA A 430 19.84 -33.65 -32.62
C ALA A 430 19.83 -35.16 -32.87
N LEU A 431 19.11 -35.62 -33.90
CA LEU A 431 19.08 -37.02 -34.31
C LEU A 431 20.49 -37.54 -34.61
N ASN A 432 21.26 -36.82 -35.43
CA ASN A 432 22.61 -37.24 -35.81
C ASN A 432 23.54 -37.33 -34.59
N ASN A 433 23.45 -36.40 -33.66
CA ASN A 433 24.22 -36.45 -32.41
C ASN A 433 23.81 -37.63 -31.52
N LEU A 434 22.51 -37.93 -31.43
CA LEU A 434 22.00 -39.06 -30.64
C LEU A 434 22.39 -40.41 -31.26
N VAL A 435 22.27 -40.53 -32.58
CA VAL A 435 22.64 -41.74 -33.33
C VAL A 435 24.14 -41.95 -33.32
N ALA A 436 24.96 -40.93 -33.57
CA ALA A 436 26.41 -41.05 -33.50
C ALA A 436 26.86 -41.53 -32.11
N ASN A 437 26.22 -41.02 -31.06
CA ASN A 437 26.48 -41.49 -29.71
C ASN A 437 26.06 -42.95 -29.49
N ALA A 438 24.90 -43.36 -30.03
CA ALA A 438 24.43 -44.75 -29.95
C ALA A 438 25.33 -45.71 -30.73
N VAL A 439 25.70 -45.39 -31.97
CA VAL A 439 26.58 -46.20 -32.82
C VAL A 439 27.95 -46.41 -32.18
N ARG A 440 28.49 -45.38 -31.53
CA ARG A 440 29.80 -45.46 -30.85
C ARG A 440 29.82 -46.46 -29.68
N TYR A 441 28.70 -46.65 -28.99
CA TYR A 441 28.65 -47.47 -27.78
C TYR A 441 27.85 -48.77 -27.93
N ALA A 442 27.01 -48.88 -28.96
CA ALA A 442 26.25 -50.09 -29.25
C ALA A 442 27.18 -51.26 -29.59
N GLN A 443 26.80 -52.44 -29.14
CA GLN A 443 27.49 -53.68 -29.48
C GLN A 443 26.91 -54.30 -30.75
N ARG A 444 25.57 -54.34 -30.87
CA ARG A 444 24.89 -55.04 -31.98
C ARG A 444 23.62 -54.35 -32.44
N GLN A 445 22.91 -53.60 -31.59
CA GLN A 445 21.58 -53.10 -31.92
C GLN A 445 21.33 -51.66 -31.46
N VAL A 446 20.68 -50.90 -32.34
CA VAL A 446 20.18 -49.55 -32.04
C VAL A 446 18.70 -49.47 -32.42
N LYS A 447 17.86 -49.03 -31.48
CA LYS A 447 16.43 -48.82 -31.70
C LYS A 447 16.08 -47.34 -31.64
N ILE A 448 15.45 -46.85 -32.70
CA ILE A 448 14.95 -45.48 -32.82
C ILE A 448 13.43 -45.51 -32.73
N SER A 449 12.82 -44.62 -31.94
CA SER A 449 11.37 -44.53 -31.85
C SER A 449 10.86 -43.10 -31.86
N LEU A 450 9.84 -42.82 -32.67
CA LEU A 450 9.09 -41.57 -32.68
C LEU A 450 7.65 -41.84 -32.21
N LYS A 451 7.21 -41.17 -31.14
CA LYS A 451 5.88 -41.33 -30.54
C LYS A 451 5.24 -40.00 -30.21
N ILE A 452 3.91 -39.98 -30.10
CA ILE A 452 3.18 -38.85 -29.52
C ILE A 452 2.34 -39.33 -28.33
N GLN A 453 2.45 -38.62 -27.20
CA GLN A 453 1.62 -38.89 -26.02
C GLN A 453 1.23 -37.57 -25.36
N ARG A 454 -0.07 -37.39 -25.06
CA ARG A 454 -0.60 -36.21 -24.37
C ARG A 454 -0.14 -34.86 -24.97
N GLN A 455 -0.14 -34.74 -26.29
CA GLN A 455 0.33 -33.55 -27.03
C GLN A 455 1.83 -33.26 -26.90
N THR A 456 2.64 -34.29 -26.64
CA THR A 456 4.10 -34.20 -26.62
C THR A 456 4.68 -35.24 -27.57
N TYR A 457 5.58 -34.81 -28.45
CA TYR A 457 6.38 -35.70 -29.29
C TYR A 457 7.56 -36.23 -28.51
N TYR A 458 7.92 -37.49 -28.75
CA TYR A 458 9.05 -38.18 -28.13
C TYR A 458 9.87 -38.87 -29.21
N LEU A 459 11.11 -38.43 -29.40
CA LEU A 459 12.13 -39.08 -30.20
C LEU A 459 13.13 -39.76 -29.26
N SER A 460 13.18 -41.08 -29.26
CA SER A 460 14.09 -41.86 -28.43
C SER A 460 15.06 -42.68 -29.26
N ILE A 461 16.32 -42.75 -28.82
CA ILE A 461 17.35 -43.64 -29.34
C ILE A 461 17.79 -44.54 -28.17
N CYS A 462 17.83 -45.86 -28.41
CA CYS A 462 18.06 -46.91 -27.41
C CYS A 462 19.18 -47.82 -27.93
N ASP A 463 20.26 -47.99 -27.19
CA ASP A 463 21.39 -48.86 -27.56
C ASP A 463 21.54 -50.07 -26.61
N ASP A 464 22.34 -51.05 -27.01
CA ASP A 464 22.75 -52.23 -26.22
C ASP A 464 24.17 -52.10 -25.62
N GLY A 465 24.64 -50.87 -25.44
CA GLY A 465 25.94 -50.56 -24.85
C GLY A 465 25.96 -50.62 -23.31
N PRO A 466 26.99 -50.03 -22.65
CA PRO A 466 27.18 -50.11 -21.19
C PRO A 466 26.22 -49.23 -20.36
N GLY A 467 25.30 -48.49 -21.00
CA GLY A 467 24.38 -47.58 -20.29
C GLY A 467 25.08 -46.36 -19.68
N ILE A 468 24.33 -45.52 -18.95
CA ILE A 468 24.86 -44.34 -18.23
C ILE A 468 24.45 -44.44 -16.74
N PRO A 469 25.41 -44.40 -15.79
CA PRO A 469 25.12 -44.42 -14.35
C PRO A 469 24.17 -43.30 -13.94
N LEU A 470 23.28 -43.58 -12.96
CA LEU A 470 22.23 -42.64 -12.57
C LEU A 470 22.78 -41.29 -12.08
N ALA A 471 23.91 -41.29 -11.36
CA ALA A 471 24.59 -40.09 -10.88
C ALA A 471 25.06 -39.16 -12.03
N ASP A 472 25.34 -39.74 -13.20
CA ASP A 472 25.94 -39.04 -14.32
C ASP A 472 24.88 -38.51 -15.32
N ARG A 473 23.63 -39.00 -15.25
CA ARG A 473 22.59 -38.74 -16.27
C ARG A 473 22.22 -37.27 -16.46
N GLN A 474 22.37 -36.44 -15.44
CA GLN A 474 22.13 -35.00 -15.57
C GLN A 474 23.35 -34.28 -16.14
N GLN A 475 24.54 -34.64 -15.67
CA GLN A 475 25.79 -33.96 -16.02
C GLN A 475 26.24 -34.24 -17.46
N VAL A 476 25.89 -35.39 -18.05
CA VAL A 476 26.24 -35.71 -19.45
C VAL A 476 25.64 -34.77 -20.50
N PHE A 477 24.67 -33.95 -20.13
CA PHE A 477 24.12 -32.93 -21.02
C PHE A 477 24.82 -31.58 -20.89
N ASP A 478 25.77 -31.43 -19.98
CA ASP A 478 26.57 -30.22 -19.87
C ASP A 478 27.62 -30.20 -20.98
N ALA A 479 27.88 -29.01 -21.54
CA ALA A 479 28.86 -28.86 -22.62
C ALA A 479 30.22 -29.36 -22.15
N PHE A 480 30.87 -30.19 -22.98
CA PHE A 480 32.19 -30.78 -22.70
C PHE A 480 32.22 -31.78 -21.53
N ALA A 481 31.07 -32.22 -21.03
CA ALA A 481 31.03 -33.29 -20.03
C ALA A 481 31.53 -34.62 -20.64
N GLN A 482 32.62 -35.14 -20.08
CA GLN A 482 33.13 -36.48 -20.39
C GLN A 482 33.02 -37.34 -19.13
N LEU A 483 32.46 -38.54 -19.27
CA LEU A 483 32.37 -39.48 -18.15
C LEU A 483 33.71 -40.21 -17.98
N ASN A 484 34.30 -40.06 -16.80
CA ASN A 484 35.53 -40.74 -16.40
C ASN A 484 35.26 -42.23 -16.18
N ASN A 485 35.18 -43.01 -17.25
CA ASN A 485 35.03 -44.45 -17.15
C ASN A 485 36.09 -45.17 -17.99
N LYS A 486 36.94 -45.97 -17.32
CA LYS A 486 38.08 -46.70 -17.90
C LYS A 486 37.69 -47.66 -19.04
N GLN A 487 36.41 -48.01 -19.15
CA GLN A 487 35.85 -48.86 -20.21
C GLN A 487 35.47 -48.09 -21.50
N ARG A 488 35.64 -46.76 -21.54
CA ARG A 488 35.24 -45.89 -22.68
C ARG A 488 36.42 -45.21 -23.39
N GLU A 489 37.63 -45.76 -23.28
CA GLU A 489 38.87 -45.24 -23.88
C GLU A 489 38.99 -45.41 -25.41
N LEU A 490 37.87 -45.58 -26.13
CA LEU A 490 37.84 -45.66 -27.59
C LEU A 490 37.37 -44.31 -28.17
N ASP A 491 38.30 -43.61 -28.82
CA ASP A 491 38.18 -42.32 -29.52
C ASP A 491 37.33 -41.22 -28.84
N THR A 492 38.04 -40.22 -28.35
CA THR A 492 37.56 -39.04 -27.61
C THR A 492 36.51 -38.24 -28.40
N GLY A 493 35.23 -38.42 -28.08
CA GLY A 493 34.21 -37.42 -28.45
C GLY A 493 34.25 -36.23 -27.49
N HIS A 494 34.11 -35.02 -28.03
CA HIS A 494 34.33 -33.76 -27.31
C HIS A 494 33.23 -33.33 -26.32
N GLY A 495 32.32 -34.23 -25.93
CA GLY A 495 31.26 -33.93 -24.95
C GLY A 495 30.23 -32.86 -25.39
N LEU A 496 30.24 -32.41 -26.65
CA LEU A 496 29.32 -31.37 -27.15
C LEU A 496 27.99 -31.93 -27.70
N GLY A 497 27.97 -33.18 -28.14
CA GLY A 497 26.82 -33.75 -28.87
C GLY A 497 25.53 -33.73 -28.06
N LEU A 498 25.55 -34.22 -26.81
CA LEU A 498 24.37 -34.25 -25.93
C LEU A 498 23.96 -32.85 -25.44
N ALA A 499 24.93 -31.95 -25.24
CA ALA A 499 24.64 -30.55 -24.91
C ALA A 499 23.87 -29.85 -26.05
N ILE A 500 24.24 -30.12 -27.31
CA ILE A 500 23.51 -29.61 -28.47
C ILE A 500 22.10 -30.19 -28.55
N VAL A 501 21.91 -31.49 -28.25
CA VAL A 501 20.57 -32.08 -28.18
C VAL A 501 19.72 -31.39 -27.13
N LYS A 502 20.25 -31.13 -25.92
CA LYS A 502 19.56 -30.39 -24.86
C LYS A 502 19.17 -28.99 -25.32
N GLN A 503 20.09 -28.27 -25.98
CA GLN A 503 19.80 -26.93 -26.48
C GLN A 503 18.71 -26.94 -27.57
N ILE A 504 18.72 -27.92 -28.46
CA ILE A 504 17.68 -28.10 -29.49
C ILE A 504 16.33 -28.47 -28.86
N ALA A 505 16.33 -29.29 -27.79
CA ALA A 505 15.12 -29.58 -27.03
C ALA A 505 14.50 -28.29 -26.47
N GLN A 506 15.31 -27.50 -25.78
CA GLN A 506 14.90 -26.23 -25.19
C GLN A 506 14.45 -25.23 -26.25
N TRP A 507 15.11 -25.18 -27.41
CA TRP A 507 14.71 -24.37 -28.57
C TRP A 507 13.29 -24.71 -29.05
N HIS A 508 12.87 -25.97 -28.92
CA HIS A 508 11.52 -26.44 -29.22
C HIS A 508 10.58 -26.42 -28.01
N ALA A 509 10.93 -25.71 -26.93
CA ALA A 509 10.18 -25.68 -25.66
C ALA A 509 9.98 -27.07 -25.02
N GLY A 510 10.95 -27.96 -25.26
CA GLY A 510 10.99 -29.33 -24.80
C GLY A 510 12.12 -29.62 -23.82
N ASP A 511 12.40 -30.90 -23.59
CA ASP A 511 13.46 -31.37 -22.70
C ASP A 511 14.11 -32.67 -23.23
N VAL A 512 15.24 -33.05 -22.64
CA VAL A 512 15.95 -34.29 -22.96
C VAL A 512 16.24 -35.08 -21.69
N SER A 513 16.09 -36.40 -21.76
CA SER A 513 16.27 -37.30 -20.61
C SER A 513 16.99 -38.58 -20.99
N ILE A 514 17.63 -39.21 -20.01
CA ILE A 514 18.26 -40.53 -20.14
C ILE A 514 17.57 -41.51 -19.20
N SER A 515 17.20 -42.66 -19.73
CA SER A 515 16.70 -43.81 -18.98
C SER A 515 17.44 -45.08 -19.40
N ASP A 516 17.20 -46.16 -18.68
CA ASP A 516 17.68 -47.48 -19.09
C ASP A 516 16.96 -47.95 -20.35
N CYS A 517 17.71 -48.60 -21.25
CA CYS A 517 17.18 -49.19 -22.47
C CYS A 517 16.73 -50.63 -22.22
N SER A 518 15.65 -51.07 -22.88
CA SER A 518 15.23 -52.48 -22.85
C SER A 518 16.26 -53.44 -23.46
N LEU A 519 17.23 -52.91 -24.21
CA LEU A 519 18.35 -53.65 -24.79
C LEU A 519 19.55 -53.78 -23.83
N GLY A 520 19.49 -53.16 -22.65
CA GLY A 520 20.54 -53.19 -21.62
C GLY A 520 21.45 -51.96 -21.58
N GLY A 521 21.44 -51.11 -22.61
CA GLY A 521 22.25 -49.89 -22.69
C GLY A 521 21.50 -48.61 -22.31
N ALA A 522 21.85 -47.50 -22.96
CA ALA A 522 21.25 -46.19 -22.67
C ALA A 522 20.06 -45.91 -23.59
N LYS A 523 19.03 -45.24 -23.06
CA LYS A 523 17.94 -44.67 -23.84
C LYS A 523 17.91 -43.17 -23.65
N VAL A 524 18.27 -42.42 -24.69
CA VAL A 524 18.15 -40.96 -24.70
C VAL A 524 16.83 -40.58 -25.36
N THR A 525 16.05 -39.74 -24.70
CA THR A 525 14.74 -39.29 -25.19
C THR A 525 14.67 -37.77 -25.25
N LEU A 526 14.53 -37.25 -26.46
CA LEU A 526 14.21 -35.88 -26.77
C LEU A 526 12.68 -35.73 -26.82
N CYS A 527 12.10 -34.79 -26.10
CA CYS A 527 10.66 -34.51 -26.14
C CYS A 527 10.38 -33.03 -26.38
N TRP A 528 9.27 -32.72 -27.06
CA TRP A 528 8.81 -31.35 -27.29
C TRP A 528 7.28 -31.29 -27.49
N PRO A 529 6.62 -30.17 -27.12
CA PRO A 529 5.18 -30.03 -27.24
C PRO A 529 4.72 -30.01 -28.71
N ALA A 530 3.52 -30.55 -28.96
CA ALA A 530 2.92 -30.60 -30.29
C ALA A 530 2.33 -29.27 -30.77
N LYS A 531 2.14 -28.32 -29.84
CA LYS A 531 1.91 -26.90 -30.13
C LYS A 531 3.09 -26.13 -29.57
N THR A 532 3.95 -25.62 -30.42
CA THR A 532 5.01 -24.69 -30.01
C THR A 532 4.31 -23.46 -29.43
N PRO A 533 4.58 -23.05 -28.17
CA PRO A 533 4.01 -21.84 -27.64
C PRO A 533 4.54 -20.67 -28.47
N VAL A 534 3.66 -20.09 -29.29
CA VAL A 534 3.93 -18.83 -29.99
C VAL A 534 4.10 -17.77 -28.90
N THR A 535 5.33 -17.40 -28.58
CA THR A 535 5.60 -16.16 -27.85
C THR A 535 5.22 -15.03 -28.78
N ASN A 536 4.02 -14.50 -28.56
CA ASN A 536 3.43 -13.38 -29.28
C ASN A 536 4.24 -12.11 -28.97
N ASN A 537 5.40 -11.92 -29.59
CA ASN A 537 6.11 -10.64 -29.58
C ASN A 537 5.54 -9.76 -30.69
N LYS A 538 4.36 -9.22 -30.42
CA LYS A 538 3.94 -7.90 -30.91
C LYS A 538 3.66 -7.02 -29.69
N VAL A 539 4.67 -6.26 -29.28
CA VAL A 539 4.52 -4.95 -28.63
C VAL A 539 5.56 -4.04 -29.28
#